data_AF-A0A7U3ZLS4-F1
#
_entry.id   AF-A0A7U3ZLS4-F1
#
_cell.length_a   1.000
_cell.length_b   1.000
_cell.length_c   1.000
_cell.angle_alpha   90.00
_cell.angle_beta   90.00
_cell.angle_gamma   90.00
#
_symmetry.space_group_name_H-M   'P 1'
#
loop_
_entity.id
_entity.type
_entity.pdbx_description
1 polymer ?
#
loop_
_entity_poly.entity_id
_entity_poly.type
_entity_poly.pdbx_seq_one_letter_code
_entity_poly.pdbx_strand_id
1 'polypeptide(L)'
;MLSRRHLRVKVLQSLYALQAAREADYQLALDFISESFRPDLNSMTPQDPRKLEGMRKMTTLLLEENYRKGDITQDEDTPPAAFVTAKNALRYYQDLFKKDKQRISRQLTPEVEAIYNTYLLLLQLFIELGALSQGERERQYDDPDNKPLSKVAGFDTNRVVIALTENKTLENEFIRRGITWGKETTGLVRTLFRDVFRNDDAYRAYCETKEHTPEEDLQLMLNALKEVILKNEEVVTFFELNDLYWSENGDLARKMANKSLKSTIEETGLQLVPLTDDWEEDRFFMEELFEQTITRNDEIEQIIAEPLKNWDLERLAPMDYLILKMSVSEMMSFPGIPVKVTINEAIEIAKEYSTPKSGKFVNGILDTLSKTLIKEGKIRKSGRGLLDNK
;
A
#
# COMPACT_ATOMS: atom_id res chain seq x y z
N MET A 1 6.85 -13.09 -6.05
CA MET A 1 7.86 -12.03 -5.91
C MET A 1 7.21 -10.74 -6.34
N LEU A 2 7.47 -9.69 -5.59
CA LEU A 2 7.05 -8.33 -5.83
C LEU A 2 7.76 -7.83 -7.10
N SER A 3 7.02 -7.23 -8.02
CA SER A 3 7.60 -6.64 -9.23
C SER A 3 7.84 -5.14 -9.06
N ARG A 4 8.71 -4.56 -9.89
CA ARG A 4 8.89 -3.10 -9.99
C ARG A 4 7.56 -2.35 -10.23
N ARG A 5 6.55 -2.98 -10.82
CA ARG A 5 5.19 -2.39 -10.94
C ARG A 5 4.52 -2.21 -9.58
N HIS A 6 4.56 -3.22 -8.73
CA HIS A 6 3.97 -3.15 -7.39
C HIS A 6 4.67 -2.06 -6.56
N LEU A 7 5.99 -1.93 -6.68
CA LEU A 7 6.73 -0.85 -6.02
C LEU A 7 6.27 0.54 -6.49
N ARG A 8 6.08 0.73 -7.81
CA ARG A 8 5.50 1.98 -8.34
C ARG A 8 4.10 2.24 -7.81
N VAL A 9 3.26 1.22 -7.71
CA VAL A 9 1.92 1.33 -7.11
C VAL A 9 2.02 1.77 -5.65
N LYS A 10 2.94 1.23 -4.85
CA LYS A 10 3.16 1.63 -3.45
C LYS A 10 3.64 3.08 -3.33
N VAL A 11 4.55 3.51 -4.22
CA VAL A 11 4.94 4.92 -4.31
C VAL A 11 3.74 5.78 -4.67
N LEU A 12 2.93 5.38 -5.66
CA LEU A 12 1.74 6.12 -6.09
C LEU A 12 0.71 6.25 -4.95
N GLN A 13 0.45 5.17 -4.21
CA GLN A 13 -0.42 5.15 -3.03
C GLN A 13 0.09 6.13 -1.96
N SER A 14 1.40 6.14 -1.68
CA SER A 14 2.01 7.09 -0.74
C SER A 14 1.95 8.54 -1.22
N LEU A 15 2.16 8.79 -2.51
CA LEU A 15 2.02 10.12 -3.11
C LEU A 15 0.57 10.62 -3.04
N TYR A 16 -0.40 9.72 -3.23
CA TYR A 16 -1.82 10.04 -3.11
C TYR A 16 -2.18 10.37 -1.66
N ALA A 17 -1.72 9.56 -0.70
CA ALA A 17 -1.88 9.83 0.72
C ALA A 17 -1.28 11.19 1.12
N LEU A 18 -0.11 11.54 0.58
CA LEU A 18 0.52 12.84 0.82
C LEU A 18 -0.30 14.00 0.25
N GLN A 19 -0.87 13.82 -0.94
CA GLN A 19 -1.74 14.84 -1.54
C GLN A 19 -3.04 15.02 -0.75
N ALA A 20 -3.63 13.94 -0.25
CA ALA A 20 -4.80 14.00 0.62
C ALA A 20 -4.48 14.67 1.97
N ALA A 21 -3.33 14.33 2.58
CA ALA A 21 -2.85 14.98 3.81
C ALA A 21 -2.65 16.48 3.60
N ARG A 22 -2.05 16.89 2.48
CA ARG A 22 -1.88 18.30 2.13
C ARG A 22 -3.20 19.08 2.12
N GLU A 23 -4.25 18.50 1.53
CA GLU A 23 -5.57 19.12 1.50
C GLU A 23 -6.20 19.19 2.90
N ALA A 24 -6.10 18.10 3.68
CA ALA A 24 -6.58 18.08 5.05
C ALA A 24 -5.87 19.12 5.94
N ASP A 25 -4.55 19.24 5.83
CA ASP A 25 -3.74 20.23 6.54
C ASP A 25 -4.13 21.67 6.17
N TYR A 26 -4.44 21.89 4.89
CA TYR A 26 -4.93 23.18 4.42
C TYR A 26 -6.29 23.53 5.05
N GLN A 27 -7.23 22.58 5.11
CA GLN A 27 -8.51 22.78 5.78
C GLN A 27 -8.33 23.08 7.28
N LEU A 28 -7.41 22.39 7.97
CA LEU A 28 -7.08 22.68 9.37
C LEU A 28 -6.53 24.10 9.56
N ALA A 29 -5.76 24.61 8.60
CA ALA A 29 -5.30 26.00 8.63
C ALA A 29 -6.44 27.01 8.39
N LEU A 30 -7.42 26.68 7.56
CA LEU A 30 -8.65 27.47 7.41
C LEU A 30 -9.49 27.48 8.69
N ASP A 31 -9.59 26.33 9.37
CA ASP A 31 -10.26 26.24 10.66
C ASP A 31 -9.53 27.07 11.73
N PHE A 32 -8.20 27.04 11.75
CA PHE A 32 -7.39 27.91 12.61
C PHE A 32 -7.72 29.40 12.39
N ILE A 33 -7.87 29.83 11.12
CA ILE A 33 -8.28 31.21 10.79
C ILE A 33 -9.71 31.47 11.29
N SER A 34 -10.63 30.52 11.07
CA SER A 34 -12.02 30.64 11.49
C SER A 34 -12.14 30.81 13.01
N GLU A 35 -11.39 30.01 13.78
CA GLU A 35 -11.31 30.10 15.25
C GLU A 35 -10.69 31.43 15.72
N SER A 36 -9.65 31.91 15.04
CA SER A 36 -8.94 33.15 15.41
C SER A 36 -9.82 34.41 15.32
N PHE A 37 -10.89 34.37 14.51
CA PHE A 37 -11.82 35.48 14.33
C PHE A 37 -13.22 35.21 14.93
N ARG A 38 -13.37 34.17 15.76
CA ARG A 38 -14.61 33.99 16.51
C ARG A 38 -14.81 35.12 17.53
N PRO A 39 -16.06 35.50 17.82
CA PRO A 39 -16.33 36.44 18.89
C PRO A 39 -15.78 35.93 20.22
N ASP A 40 -14.95 36.74 20.89
CA ASP A 40 -14.45 36.43 22.22
C ASP A 40 -15.56 36.70 23.25
N LEU A 41 -16.14 35.62 23.75
CA LEU A 41 -17.22 35.64 24.74
C LEU A 41 -16.79 36.24 26.08
N ASN A 42 -15.49 36.33 26.35
CA ASN A 42 -14.95 36.92 27.57
C ASN A 42 -14.58 38.40 27.42
N SER A 43 -14.73 38.97 26.22
CA SER A 43 -14.37 40.37 25.97
C SER A 43 -15.37 41.32 26.66
N MET A 44 -14.86 42.26 27.46
CA MET A 44 -15.68 43.31 28.08
C MET A 44 -16.12 44.40 27.08
N THR A 45 -15.57 44.38 25.86
CA THR A 45 -15.91 45.31 24.78
C THR A 45 -16.79 44.63 23.73
N PRO A 46 -17.89 45.26 23.27
CA PRO A 46 -18.68 44.75 22.16
C PRO A 46 -17.85 44.58 20.90
N GLN A 47 -17.89 43.38 20.31
CA GLN A 47 -17.21 43.07 19.07
C GLN A 47 -18.17 43.19 17.89
N ASP A 48 -17.70 43.76 16.78
CA ASP A 48 -18.49 43.87 15.55
C ASP A 48 -18.40 42.57 14.73
N PRO A 49 -19.49 41.78 14.62
CA PRO A 49 -19.47 40.52 13.88
C PRO A 49 -19.15 40.71 12.40
N ARG A 50 -19.55 41.84 11.79
CA ARG A 50 -19.27 42.09 10.37
C ARG A 50 -17.79 42.36 10.13
N LYS A 51 -17.14 43.06 11.06
CA LYS A 51 -15.70 43.32 11.00
C LYS A 51 -14.90 42.03 11.17
N LEU A 52 -15.27 41.18 12.13
CA LEU A 52 -14.65 39.87 12.34
C LEU A 52 -14.79 38.98 11.10
N GLU A 53 -15.99 38.92 10.53
CA GLU A 53 -16.26 38.18 9.30
C GLU A 53 -15.45 38.68 8.10
N GLY A 54 -15.32 40.01 7.96
CA GLY A 54 -14.49 40.64 6.93
C GLY A 54 -13.00 40.29 7.08
N MET A 55 -12.47 40.35 8.32
CA MET A 55 -11.08 39.95 8.59
C MET A 55 -10.86 38.47 8.30
N ARG A 56 -11.78 37.59 8.69
CA ARG A 56 -11.71 36.15 8.39
C ARG A 56 -11.59 35.90 6.89
N LYS A 57 -12.49 36.46 6.09
CA LYS A 57 -12.47 36.30 4.62
C LYS A 57 -11.18 36.81 4.00
N MET A 58 -10.70 37.98 4.43
CA MET A 58 -9.44 38.54 3.95
C MET A 58 -8.25 37.63 4.30
N THR A 59 -8.17 37.16 5.55
CA THR A 59 -7.10 36.24 5.98
C THR A 59 -7.16 34.91 5.24
N THR A 60 -8.35 34.37 4.95
CA THR A 60 -8.51 33.17 4.12
C THR A 60 -7.96 33.38 2.71
N LEU A 61 -8.29 34.50 2.05
CA LEU A 61 -7.76 34.83 0.73
C LEU A 61 -6.23 34.96 0.73
N LEU A 62 -5.67 35.63 1.75
CA LEU A 62 -4.23 35.75 1.91
C LEU A 62 -3.53 34.38 2.02
N LEU A 63 -4.13 33.44 2.74
CA LEU A 63 -3.61 32.08 2.82
C LEU A 63 -3.75 31.36 1.47
N GLU A 64 -4.93 31.40 0.84
CA GLU A 64 -5.23 30.73 -0.44
C GLU A 64 -4.24 31.11 -1.55
N GLU A 65 -3.90 32.40 -1.66
CA GLU A 65 -2.99 32.91 -2.69
C GLU A 65 -1.51 32.55 -2.46
N ASN A 66 -1.14 32.15 -1.24
CA ASN A 66 0.25 32.11 -0.82
C ASN A 66 0.69 30.78 -0.15
N TYR A 67 -0.23 29.90 0.24
CA TYR A 67 0.13 28.66 0.93
C TYR A 67 1.05 27.75 0.09
N ARG A 68 0.93 27.81 -1.24
CA ARG A 68 1.83 27.11 -2.18
C ARG A 68 3.18 27.81 -2.37
N LYS A 69 3.23 29.14 -2.26
CA LYS A 69 4.47 29.93 -2.39
C LYS A 69 5.34 29.82 -1.13
N GLY A 70 4.73 29.50 0.01
CA GLY A 70 5.43 29.25 1.27
C GLY A 70 5.77 30.51 2.09
N ASP A 71 5.39 31.69 1.63
CA ASP A 71 5.50 32.94 2.40
C ASP A 71 4.35 33.89 2.05
N ILE A 72 3.97 34.73 3.02
CA ILE A 72 2.96 35.79 2.88
C ILE A 72 3.66 37.12 3.11
N THR A 73 3.70 37.96 2.08
CA THR A 73 4.23 39.33 2.19
C THR A 73 3.16 40.29 2.67
N GLN A 74 3.55 41.28 3.45
CA GLN A 74 2.61 42.30 3.93
C GLN A 74 2.35 43.31 2.81
N ASP A 75 1.08 43.53 2.50
CA ASP A 75 0.61 44.63 1.64
C ASP A 75 0.16 45.82 2.51
N GLU A 76 0.27 47.05 1.99
CA GLU A 76 -0.15 48.29 2.67
C GLU A 76 -1.63 48.27 3.05
N ASP A 77 -2.46 47.61 2.22
CA ASP A 77 -3.91 47.52 2.42
C ASP A 77 -4.33 46.39 3.39
N THR A 78 -3.39 45.56 3.86
CA THR A 78 -3.71 44.43 4.74
C THR A 78 -3.70 44.82 6.22
N PRO A 79 -4.81 44.64 6.97
CA PRO A 79 -4.83 44.89 8.40
C PRO A 79 -3.78 44.05 9.15
N PRO A 80 -3.03 44.60 10.11
CA PRO A 80 -1.95 43.87 10.82
C PRO A 80 -2.43 42.57 11.47
N ALA A 81 -3.63 42.56 12.06
CA ALA A 81 -4.21 41.37 12.67
C ALA A 81 -4.48 40.26 11.63
N ALA A 82 -4.98 40.63 10.44
CA ALA A 82 -5.23 39.69 9.36
C ALA A 82 -3.92 39.08 8.82
N PHE A 83 -2.89 39.92 8.65
CA PHE A 83 -1.56 39.50 8.21
C PHE A 83 -0.88 38.54 9.20
N VAL A 84 -0.86 38.90 10.50
CA VAL A 84 -0.24 38.04 11.54
C VAL A 84 -0.97 36.70 11.64
N THR A 85 -2.30 36.70 11.59
CA THR A 85 -3.10 35.47 11.62
C THR A 85 -2.83 34.61 10.39
N ALA A 86 -2.72 35.21 9.20
CA ALA A 86 -2.39 34.49 7.97
C ALA A 86 -1.00 33.83 8.04
N LYS A 87 0.01 34.56 8.55
CA LYS A 87 1.36 34.00 8.77
C LYS A 87 1.36 32.84 9.78
N ASN A 88 0.60 32.96 10.86
CA ASN A 88 0.48 31.89 11.85
C ASN A 88 -0.23 30.66 11.26
N ALA A 89 -1.29 30.86 10.47
CA ALA A 89 -2.00 29.79 9.77
C ALA A 89 -1.08 29.08 8.75
N LEU A 90 -0.30 29.85 7.98
CA LEU A 90 0.67 29.30 7.04
C LEU A 90 1.73 28.46 7.74
N ARG A 91 2.29 28.97 8.85
CA ARG A 91 3.26 28.22 9.65
C ARG A 91 2.65 26.95 10.22
N TYR A 92 1.41 27.02 10.71
CA TYR A 92 0.68 25.86 11.21
C TYR A 92 0.50 24.78 10.12
N TYR A 93 0.05 25.17 8.93
CA TYR A 93 -0.01 24.30 7.74
C TYR A 93 1.36 23.67 7.41
N GLN A 94 2.43 24.47 7.35
CA GLN A 94 3.77 23.98 7.03
C GLN A 94 4.28 22.97 8.05
N ASP A 95 4.03 23.21 9.34
CA ASP A 95 4.44 22.32 10.42
C ASP A 95 3.65 20.99 10.39
N LEU A 96 2.35 21.02 10.05
CA LEU A 96 1.53 19.82 9.84
C LEU A 96 2.02 19.03 8.62
N PHE A 97 2.10 19.68 7.47
CA PHE A 97 2.49 19.03 6.22
C PHE A 97 3.89 18.43 6.28
N LYS A 98 4.83 19.10 6.97
CA LYS A 98 6.17 18.56 7.22
C LYS A 98 6.12 17.27 8.04
N LYS A 99 5.27 17.19 9.06
CA LYS A 99 5.10 15.97 9.88
C LYS A 99 4.49 14.84 9.05
N ASP A 100 3.47 15.13 8.25
CA ASP A 100 2.83 14.11 7.41
C ASP A 100 3.75 13.62 6.29
N LYS A 101 4.50 14.52 5.65
CA LYS A 101 5.57 14.13 4.70
C LYS A 101 6.55 13.16 5.33
N GLN A 102 7.04 13.46 6.54
CA GLN A 102 7.98 12.59 7.25
C GLN A 102 7.35 11.27 7.67
N ARG A 103 6.10 11.28 8.12
CA ARG A 103 5.36 10.08 8.52
C ARG A 103 5.18 9.13 7.34
N ILE A 104 4.64 9.62 6.23
CA ILE A 104 4.37 8.83 5.02
C ILE A 104 5.67 8.28 4.43
N SER A 105 6.71 9.12 4.31
CA SER A 105 8.04 8.67 3.86
C SER A 105 8.60 7.52 4.70
N ARG A 106 8.43 7.59 6.03
CA ARG A 106 8.88 6.53 6.95
C ARG A 106 8.01 5.27 6.92
N GLN A 107 6.76 5.36 6.47
CA GLN A 107 5.82 4.25 6.41
C GLN A 107 5.96 3.43 5.11
N LEU A 108 6.42 4.04 4.03
CA LEU A 108 6.54 3.41 2.71
C LEU A 108 7.27 2.05 2.73
N THR A 109 8.43 1.97 3.37
CA THR A 109 9.22 0.73 3.46
C THR A 109 8.54 -0.32 4.36
N PRO A 110 8.15 0.01 5.61
CA PRO A 110 7.38 -0.92 6.46
C PRO A 110 6.11 -1.47 5.81
N GLU A 111 5.37 -0.68 5.04
CA GLU A 111 4.15 -1.14 4.35
C GLU A 111 4.44 -2.23 3.32
N VAL A 112 5.56 -2.11 2.59
CA VAL A 112 5.98 -3.13 1.63
C VAL A 112 6.50 -4.38 2.34
N GLU A 113 7.25 -4.21 3.44
CA GLU A 113 7.71 -5.34 4.27
C GLU A 113 6.55 -6.07 4.95
N ALA A 114 5.45 -5.39 5.25
CA ALA A 114 4.25 -5.99 5.85
C ALA A 114 3.58 -7.04 4.94
N ILE A 115 3.78 -6.96 3.62
CA ILE A 115 3.34 -8.01 2.67
C ILE A 115 4.02 -9.33 3.01
N TYR A 116 5.31 -9.30 3.34
CA TYR A 116 6.05 -10.50 3.74
C TYR A 116 5.53 -11.05 5.08
N ASN A 117 5.20 -10.18 6.04
CA ASN A 117 4.59 -10.59 7.30
C ASN A 117 3.24 -11.29 7.07
N THR A 118 2.43 -10.78 6.14
CA THR A 118 1.16 -11.37 5.75
C THR A 118 1.34 -12.75 5.10
N TYR A 119 2.31 -12.88 4.21
CA TYR A 119 2.71 -14.18 3.65
C TYR A 119 3.10 -15.19 4.75
N LEU A 120 3.90 -14.77 5.73
CA LEU A 120 4.27 -15.62 6.86
C LEU A 120 3.05 -15.97 7.72
N LEU A 121 2.13 -15.03 7.96
CA LEU A 121 0.93 -15.26 8.75
C LEU A 121 0.00 -16.29 8.09
N LEU A 122 -0.09 -16.29 6.75
CA LEU A 122 -0.79 -17.34 5.99
C LEU A 122 -0.15 -18.71 6.16
N LEU A 123 1.19 -18.81 6.17
CA LEU A 123 1.88 -20.07 6.43
C LEU A 123 1.67 -20.56 7.87
N GLN A 124 1.73 -19.64 8.83
CA GLN A 124 1.49 -19.95 10.23
C GLN A 124 0.06 -20.43 10.47
N LEU A 125 -0.93 -19.90 9.73
CA LEU A 125 -2.31 -20.36 9.85
C LEU A 125 -2.43 -21.86 9.61
N PHE A 126 -1.68 -22.42 8.66
CA PHE A 126 -1.68 -23.86 8.43
C PHE A 126 -1.13 -24.67 9.61
N ILE A 127 -0.11 -24.15 10.30
CA ILE A 127 0.42 -24.78 11.52
C ILE A 127 -0.64 -24.77 12.62
N GLU A 128 -1.36 -23.66 12.79
CA GLU A 128 -2.45 -23.55 13.77
C GLU A 128 -3.62 -24.49 13.44
N LEU A 129 -4.02 -24.58 12.17
CA LEU A 129 -5.04 -25.53 11.72
C LEU A 129 -4.58 -26.98 11.92
N GLY A 130 -3.28 -27.26 11.75
CA GLY A 130 -2.66 -28.54 12.06
C GLY A 130 -2.80 -28.88 13.53
N ALA A 131 -2.41 -27.97 14.42
CA ALA A 131 -2.54 -28.17 15.87
C ALA A 131 -4.00 -28.41 16.31
N LEU A 132 -4.97 -27.70 15.70
CA LEU A 132 -6.39 -27.93 15.94
C LEU A 132 -6.86 -29.29 15.42
N SER A 133 -6.39 -29.73 14.25
CA SER A 133 -6.64 -31.07 13.71
C SER A 133 -6.12 -32.17 14.63
N GLN A 134 -4.88 -32.03 15.13
CA GLN A 134 -4.30 -32.97 16.08
C GLN A 134 -5.19 -33.08 17.33
N GLY A 135 -5.58 -31.94 17.89
CA GLY A 135 -6.47 -31.89 19.04
C GLY A 135 -7.82 -32.56 18.79
N GLU A 136 -8.40 -32.43 17.59
CA GLU A 136 -9.65 -33.13 17.21
C GLU A 136 -9.44 -34.65 17.11
N ARG A 137 -8.33 -35.07 16.51
CA ARG A 137 -8.01 -36.49 16.28
C ARG A 137 -7.71 -37.23 17.59
N GLU A 138 -7.04 -36.57 18.52
CA GLU A 138 -6.68 -37.13 19.84
C GLU A 138 -7.85 -37.12 20.84
N ARG A 139 -8.99 -36.48 20.52
CA ARG A 139 -10.18 -36.49 21.40
C ARG A 139 -10.70 -37.90 21.61
N GLN A 140 -10.95 -38.25 22.87
CA GLN A 140 -11.52 -39.54 23.25
C GLN A 140 -12.97 -39.71 22.75
N TYR A 141 -13.78 -38.65 22.83
CA TYR A 141 -15.17 -38.64 22.43
C TYR A 141 -15.39 -37.59 21.36
N ASP A 142 -16.25 -37.92 20.39
CA ASP A 142 -16.65 -36.99 19.35
C ASP A 142 -17.57 -35.92 19.94
N ASP A 143 -17.49 -34.72 19.38
CA ASP A 143 -18.38 -33.62 19.74
C ASP A 143 -19.82 -33.97 19.32
N PRO A 144 -20.78 -34.06 20.27
CA PRO A 144 -22.16 -34.42 19.98
C PRO A 144 -22.85 -33.46 18.99
N ASP A 145 -22.42 -32.21 18.94
CA ASP A 145 -23.05 -31.16 18.14
C ASP A 145 -22.52 -31.16 16.69
N ASN A 146 -21.49 -31.95 16.40
CA ASN A 146 -20.78 -31.93 15.12
C ASN A 146 -20.74 -33.31 14.45
N LYS A 147 -20.87 -33.36 13.12
CA LYS A 147 -20.75 -34.63 12.36
C LYS A 147 -19.37 -35.25 12.62
N PRO A 148 -19.25 -36.52 13.05
CA PRO A 148 -17.96 -37.14 13.33
C PRO A 148 -16.98 -37.01 12.17
N LEU A 149 -15.71 -36.77 12.49
CA LEU A 149 -14.61 -36.73 11.54
C LEU A 149 -13.79 -38.02 11.71
N SER A 150 -13.36 -38.61 10.60
CA SER A 150 -12.48 -39.78 10.66
C SER A 150 -11.18 -39.43 11.37
N LYS A 151 -10.73 -40.30 12.27
CA LYS A 151 -9.47 -40.15 13.04
C LYS A 151 -8.28 -40.86 12.37
N VAL A 152 -8.48 -41.39 11.16
CA VAL A 152 -7.45 -42.16 10.42
C VAL A 152 -6.30 -41.26 10.00
N ALA A 153 -6.60 -40.13 9.38
CA ALA A 153 -5.64 -39.08 9.03
C ALA A 153 -6.22 -37.71 9.44
N GLY A 154 -5.34 -36.73 9.57
CA GLY A 154 -5.71 -35.35 9.87
C GLY A 154 -4.79 -34.37 9.17
N PHE A 155 -5.12 -33.09 9.26
CA PHE A 155 -4.27 -32.03 8.73
C PHE A 155 -2.89 -31.99 9.39
N ASP A 156 -2.82 -32.41 10.66
CA ASP A 156 -1.58 -32.59 11.42
C ASP A 156 -0.65 -33.69 10.88
N THR A 157 -1.19 -34.67 10.15
CA THR A 157 -0.38 -35.71 9.49
C THR A 157 0.05 -35.36 8.07
N ASN A 158 -0.45 -34.26 7.53
CA ASN A 158 -0.10 -33.82 6.18
C ASN A 158 1.40 -33.45 6.12
N ARG A 159 2.13 -34.02 5.16
CA ARG A 159 3.59 -33.80 5.04
C ARG A 159 3.98 -32.34 4.89
N VAL A 160 3.15 -31.53 4.25
CA VAL A 160 3.41 -30.10 4.08
C VAL A 160 3.27 -29.37 5.42
N VAL A 161 2.26 -29.70 6.23
CA VAL A 161 2.07 -29.12 7.58
C VAL A 161 3.22 -29.50 8.51
N ILE A 162 3.66 -30.76 8.46
CA ILE A 162 4.85 -31.22 9.20
C ILE A 162 6.09 -30.44 8.73
N ALA A 163 6.30 -30.32 7.42
CA ALA A 163 7.43 -29.57 6.87
C ALA A 163 7.42 -28.08 7.27
N LEU A 164 6.24 -27.44 7.34
CA LEU A 164 6.11 -26.07 7.86
C LEU A 164 6.47 -26.00 9.34
N THR A 165 6.00 -26.96 10.14
CA THR A 165 6.18 -26.98 11.60
C THR A 165 7.64 -27.25 12.00
N GLU A 166 8.34 -28.13 11.27
CA GLU A 166 9.71 -28.53 11.60
C GLU A 166 10.79 -27.60 11.01
N ASN A 167 10.41 -26.68 10.11
CA ASN A 167 11.38 -25.82 9.44
C ASN A 167 11.91 -24.70 10.35
N LYS A 168 13.18 -24.82 10.74
CA LYS A 168 13.86 -23.84 11.61
C LYS A 168 14.02 -22.45 11.00
N THR A 169 14.15 -22.34 9.67
CA THR A 169 14.23 -21.05 9.00
C THR A 169 12.90 -20.29 9.13
N LEU A 170 11.79 -20.98 8.92
CA LEU A 170 10.44 -20.42 9.07
C LEU A 170 10.15 -20.05 10.52
N GLU A 171 10.47 -20.93 11.48
CA GLU A 171 10.35 -20.65 12.91
C GLU A 171 11.13 -19.38 13.31
N ASN A 172 12.37 -19.24 12.85
CA ASN A 172 13.19 -18.06 13.11
C ASN A 172 12.58 -16.78 12.52
N GLU A 173 12.00 -16.85 11.32
CA GLU A 173 11.33 -15.70 10.70
C GLU A 173 10.05 -15.31 11.46
N PHE A 174 9.27 -16.27 11.98
CA PHE A 174 8.14 -15.95 12.85
C PHE A 174 8.57 -15.22 14.12
N ILE A 175 9.61 -15.72 14.79
CA ILE A 175 10.13 -15.09 16.02
C ILE A 175 10.66 -13.69 15.73
N ARG A 176 11.50 -13.55 14.69
CA ARG A 176 12.13 -12.28 14.32
C ARG A 176 11.10 -11.17 14.03
N ARG A 177 9.98 -11.54 13.41
CA ARG A 177 8.94 -10.59 12.97
C ARG A 177 7.72 -10.54 13.89
N GLY A 178 7.69 -11.35 14.94
CA GLY A 178 6.55 -11.42 15.87
C GLY A 178 5.27 -11.95 15.21
N ILE A 179 5.39 -12.87 14.25
CA ILE A 179 4.25 -13.42 13.52
C ILE A 179 3.54 -14.44 14.41
N THR A 180 2.28 -14.16 14.77
CA THR A 180 1.45 -15.05 15.60
C THR A 180 -0.03 -14.79 15.38
N TRP A 181 -0.83 -15.87 15.36
CA TRP A 181 -2.27 -15.81 15.59
C TRP A 181 -2.53 -15.67 17.10
N GLY A 182 -2.32 -14.45 17.61
CA GLY A 182 -2.39 -14.12 19.03
C GLY A 182 -3.77 -14.33 19.68
N LYS A 183 -3.90 -13.97 20.96
CA LYS A 183 -5.12 -14.21 21.76
C LYS A 183 -6.39 -13.60 21.14
N GLU A 184 -6.27 -12.44 20.52
CA GLU A 184 -7.38 -11.71 19.91
C GLU A 184 -7.89 -12.40 18.63
N THR A 185 -7.01 -13.11 17.91
CA THR A 185 -7.34 -13.80 16.66
C THR A 185 -7.50 -15.31 16.82
N THR A 186 -7.17 -15.86 17.99
CA THR A 186 -7.39 -17.28 18.32
C THR A 186 -8.85 -17.70 18.14
N GLY A 187 -9.80 -16.80 18.44
CA GLY A 187 -11.23 -17.04 18.21
C GLY A 187 -11.53 -17.27 16.74
N LEU A 188 -11.02 -16.39 15.86
CA LEU A 188 -11.17 -16.50 14.40
C LEU A 188 -10.61 -17.82 13.88
N VAL A 189 -9.39 -18.19 14.26
CA VAL A 189 -8.76 -19.44 13.78
C VAL A 189 -9.55 -20.68 14.21
N ARG A 190 -10.04 -20.70 15.46
CA ARG A 190 -10.88 -21.81 15.96
C ARG A 190 -12.21 -21.90 15.26
N THR A 191 -12.88 -20.77 15.03
CA THR A 191 -14.14 -20.70 14.28
C THR A 191 -13.93 -21.16 12.84
N LEU A 192 -12.88 -20.67 12.17
CA LEU A 192 -12.49 -21.09 10.82
C LEU A 192 -12.29 -22.60 10.75
N PHE A 193 -11.55 -23.18 11.70
CA PHE A 193 -11.35 -24.63 11.73
C PHE A 193 -12.66 -25.38 11.94
N ARG A 194 -13.40 -25.06 13.01
CA ARG A 194 -14.60 -25.80 13.45
C ARG A 194 -15.73 -25.72 12.43
N ASP A 195 -16.04 -24.51 11.96
CA ASP A 195 -17.26 -24.26 11.20
C ASP A 195 -17.04 -24.41 9.69
N VAL A 196 -15.81 -24.17 9.22
CA VAL A 196 -15.49 -24.15 7.79
C VAL A 196 -14.58 -25.32 7.42
N PHE A 197 -13.33 -25.33 7.88
CA PHE A 197 -12.32 -26.27 7.41
C PHE A 197 -12.68 -27.73 7.71
N ARG A 198 -13.20 -28.01 8.91
CA ARG A 198 -13.65 -29.34 9.34
C ARG A 198 -14.80 -29.90 8.49
N ASN A 199 -15.60 -29.01 7.90
CA ASN A 199 -16.78 -29.36 7.12
C ASN A 199 -16.49 -29.36 5.61
N ASP A 200 -15.28 -28.99 5.18
CA ASP A 200 -14.86 -29.02 3.79
C ASP A 200 -14.81 -30.47 3.26
N ASP A 201 -15.43 -30.70 2.11
CA ASP A 201 -15.57 -32.04 1.52
C ASP A 201 -14.21 -32.65 1.19
N ALA A 202 -13.25 -31.86 0.70
CA ALA A 202 -11.91 -32.34 0.36
C ALA A 202 -11.13 -32.75 1.62
N TYR A 203 -11.22 -31.95 2.69
CA TYR A 203 -10.61 -32.30 3.97
C TYR A 203 -11.24 -33.55 4.60
N ARG A 204 -12.57 -33.66 4.57
CA ARG A 204 -13.26 -34.85 5.11
C ARG A 204 -12.88 -36.13 4.36
N ALA A 205 -12.83 -36.07 3.03
CA ALA A 205 -12.39 -37.20 2.21
C ALA A 205 -10.92 -37.57 2.48
N TYR A 206 -10.06 -36.57 2.69
CA TYR A 206 -8.67 -36.78 3.09
C TYR A 206 -8.58 -37.57 4.41
N CYS A 207 -9.33 -37.18 5.44
CA CYS A 207 -9.33 -37.86 6.74
C CYS A 207 -9.77 -39.34 6.69
N GLU A 208 -10.49 -39.78 5.66
CA GLU A 208 -10.95 -41.18 5.50
C GLU A 208 -9.84 -42.12 4.99
N THR A 209 -8.77 -41.56 4.40
CA THR A 209 -7.69 -42.33 3.81
C THR A 209 -6.47 -42.35 4.75
N LYS A 210 -5.80 -43.50 4.86
CA LYS A 210 -4.67 -43.67 5.80
C LYS A 210 -3.34 -43.14 5.28
N GLU A 211 -3.11 -43.30 3.99
CA GLU A 211 -1.85 -42.94 3.34
C GLU A 211 -2.15 -42.06 2.14
N HIS A 212 -1.42 -40.95 2.05
CA HIS A 212 -1.53 -40.00 0.96
C HIS A 212 -0.22 -39.92 0.19
N THR A 213 -0.28 -39.56 -1.08
CA THR A 213 0.93 -39.18 -1.83
C THR A 213 1.35 -37.75 -1.50
N PRO A 214 2.61 -37.35 -1.73
CA PRO A 214 3.05 -35.96 -1.56
C PRO A 214 2.20 -34.96 -2.36
N GLU A 215 1.72 -35.35 -3.54
CA GLU A 215 0.88 -34.51 -4.39
C GLU A 215 -0.52 -34.33 -3.80
N GLU A 216 -1.11 -35.37 -3.20
CA GLU A 216 -2.40 -35.28 -2.52
C GLU A 216 -2.30 -34.38 -1.29
N ASP A 217 -1.21 -34.51 -0.51
CA ASP A 217 -0.93 -33.65 0.64
C ASP A 217 -0.85 -32.18 0.22
N LEU A 218 -0.08 -31.89 -0.84
CA LEU A 218 0.07 -30.55 -1.37
C LEU A 218 -1.25 -30.02 -1.95
N GLN A 219 -2.01 -30.84 -2.66
CA GLN A 219 -3.25 -30.42 -3.29
C GLN A 219 -4.29 -29.98 -2.24
N LEU A 220 -4.37 -30.68 -1.10
CA LEU A 220 -5.20 -30.26 0.02
C LEU A 220 -4.80 -28.86 0.52
N MET A 221 -3.51 -28.60 0.70
CA MET A 221 -2.99 -27.30 1.16
C MET A 221 -3.33 -26.16 0.20
N LEU A 222 -3.13 -26.38 -1.11
CA LEU A 222 -3.40 -25.38 -2.14
C LEU A 222 -4.91 -25.10 -2.27
N ASN A 223 -5.74 -26.14 -2.17
CA ASN A 223 -7.20 -26.00 -2.14
C ASN A 223 -7.65 -25.26 -0.88
N ALA A 224 -7.13 -25.63 0.28
CA ALA A 224 -7.41 -24.97 1.55
C ALA A 224 -7.09 -23.48 1.50
N LEU A 225 -5.90 -23.10 0.98
CA LEU A 225 -5.52 -21.70 0.84
C LEU A 225 -6.53 -20.92 -0.01
N LYS A 226 -6.86 -21.46 -1.18
CA LYS A 226 -7.59 -20.72 -2.20
C LYS A 226 -9.11 -20.76 -2.00
N GLU A 227 -9.66 -21.92 -1.68
CA GLU A 227 -11.10 -22.17 -1.69
C GLU A 227 -11.72 -22.10 -0.30
N VAL A 228 -10.93 -22.30 0.76
CA VAL A 228 -11.42 -22.26 2.15
C VAL A 228 -10.99 -20.98 2.87
N ILE A 229 -9.69 -20.74 2.96
CA ILE A 229 -9.12 -19.63 3.76
C ILE A 229 -9.39 -18.29 3.08
N LEU A 230 -8.94 -18.10 1.84
CA LEU A 230 -9.03 -16.80 1.14
C LEU A 230 -10.41 -16.52 0.52
N LYS A 231 -11.40 -17.38 0.75
CA LYS A 231 -12.81 -17.15 0.43
C LYS A 231 -13.69 -16.96 1.66
N ASN A 232 -13.16 -17.21 2.86
CA ASN A 232 -13.90 -16.99 4.09
C ASN A 232 -13.98 -15.48 4.39
N GLU A 233 -15.21 -14.98 4.57
CA GLU A 233 -15.48 -13.55 4.78
C GLU A 233 -14.80 -12.99 6.04
N GLU A 234 -14.80 -13.74 7.15
CA GLU A 234 -14.18 -13.28 8.40
C GLU A 234 -12.65 -13.20 8.29
N VAL A 235 -12.03 -14.17 7.62
CA VAL A 235 -10.58 -14.18 7.35
C VAL A 235 -10.20 -13.03 6.41
N VAL A 236 -10.95 -12.83 5.32
CA VAL A 236 -10.71 -11.72 4.38
C VAL A 236 -10.88 -10.38 5.09
N THR A 237 -11.95 -10.21 5.87
CA THR A 237 -12.18 -9.00 6.67
C THR A 237 -11.03 -8.75 7.64
N PHE A 238 -10.53 -9.78 8.31
CA PHE A 238 -9.38 -9.66 9.19
C PHE A 238 -8.16 -9.10 8.44
N PHE A 239 -7.84 -9.62 7.26
CA PHE A 239 -6.71 -9.12 6.50
C PHE A 239 -6.94 -7.71 5.96
N GLU A 240 -8.14 -7.37 5.48
CA GLU A 240 -8.50 -6.02 5.00
C GLU A 240 -8.41 -4.96 6.10
N LEU A 241 -8.76 -5.31 7.34
CA LEU A 241 -8.62 -4.41 8.49
C LEU A 241 -7.15 -4.14 8.85
N ASN A 242 -6.26 -5.08 8.57
CA ASN A 242 -4.82 -4.94 8.82
C ASN A 242 -4.05 -4.36 7.63
N ASP A 243 -4.58 -4.51 6.41
CA ASP A 243 -3.98 -4.06 5.17
C ASP A 243 -5.06 -3.47 4.25
N LEU A 244 -5.10 -2.14 4.17
CA LEU A 244 -6.04 -1.40 3.30
C LEU A 244 -5.89 -1.74 1.81
N TYR A 245 -4.76 -2.34 1.41
CA TYR A 245 -4.44 -2.75 0.06
C TYR A 245 -4.44 -4.28 -0.08
N TRP A 246 -5.24 -4.97 0.74
CA TRP A 246 -5.35 -6.43 0.74
C TRP A 246 -5.69 -7.02 -0.63
N SER A 247 -6.50 -6.34 -1.43
CA SER A 247 -6.83 -6.75 -2.81
C SER A 247 -5.60 -7.07 -3.65
N GLU A 248 -4.56 -6.24 -3.56
CA GLU A 248 -3.30 -6.45 -4.27
C GLU A 248 -2.31 -7.29 -3.45
N ASN A 249 -2.12 -6.93 -2.18
CA ASN A 249 -1.10 -7.50 -1.31
C ASN A 249 -1.41 -8.96 -0.96
N GLY A 250 -2.68 -9.29 -0.72
CA GLY A 250 -3.15 -10.65 -0.45
C GLY A 250 -2.93 -11.57 -1.65
N ASP A 251 -3.08 -11.03 -2.85
CA ASP A 251 -2.83 -11.76 -4.10
C ASP A 251 -1.36 -12.13 -4.27
N LEU A 252 -0.45 -11.23 -3.91
CA LEU A 252 0.98 -11.49 -3.85
C LEU A 252 1.34 -12.46 -2.72
N ALA A 253 0.82 -12.24 -1.50
CA ALA A 253 1.05 -13.11 -0.35
C ALA A 253 0.59 -14.56 -0.64
N ARG A 254 -0.58 -14.72 -1.26
CA ARG A 254 -1.08 -16.02 -1.75
C ARG A 254 -0.13 -16.66 -2.76
N LYS A 255 0.38 -15.91 -3.74
CA LYS A 255 1.33 -16.43 -4.74
C LYS A 255 2.64 -16.87 -4.08
N MET A 256 3.12 -16.14 -3.07
CA MET A 256 4.30 -16.50 -2.29
C MET A 256 4.07 -17.77 -1.47
N ALA A 257 2.95 -17.84 -0.75
CA ALA A 257 2.53 -19.02 0.01
C ALA A 257 2.43 -20.24 -0.92
N ASN A 258 1.74 -20.14 -2.04
CA ASN A 258 1.64 -21.22 -3.03
C ASN A 258 3.00 -21.74 -3.50
N LYS A 259 3.96 -20.85 -3.76
CA LYS A 259 5.30 -21.25 -4.22
C LYS A 259 6.09 -21.94 -3.12
N SER A 260 6.01 -21.47 -1.87
CA SER A 260 6.62 -22.16 -0.73
C SER A 260 5.97 -23.50 -0.42
N LEU A 261 4.65 -23.59 -0.44
CA LEU A 261 3.94 -24.86 -0.27
C LEU A 261 4.37 -25.88 -1.35
N LYS A 262 4.46 -25.46 -2.62
CA LYS A 262 4.92 -26.34 -3.72
C LYS A 262 6.35 -26.84 -3.55
N SER A 263 7.25 -26.01 -3.01
CA SER A 263 8.64 -26.44 -2.78
C SER A 263 8.78 -27.60 -1.80
N THR A 264 7.78 -27.87 -0.96
CA THR A 264 7.85 -28.96 0.04
C THR A 264 7.94 -30.35 -0.57
N ILE A 265 7.47 -30.54 -1.80
CA ILE A 265 7.56 -31.82 -2.54
C ILE A 265 8.77 -31.87 -3.48
N GLU A 266 9.55 -30.79 -3.57
CA GLU A 266 10.78 -30.74 -4.35
C GLU A 266 11.95 -31.33 -3.54
N GLU A 267 13.02 -31.77 -4.22
CA GLU A 267 14.22 -32.32 -3.56
C GLU A 267 14.88 -31.33 -2.58
N THR A 268 14.67 -30.03 -2.79
CA THR A 268 15.19 -28.94 -1.96
C THR A 268 14.41 -28.74 -0.65
N GLY A 269 13.23 -29.35 -0.51
CA GLY A 269 12.32 -29.15 0.62
C GLY A 269 11.75 -27.73 0.71
N LEU A 270 11.13 -27.40 1.85
CA LEU A 270 10.49 -26.09 2.05
C LEU A 270 11.47 -24.92 1.85
N GLN A 271 11.18 -24.09 0.84
CA GLN A 271 11.88 -22.84 0.55
C GLN A 271 10.95 -21.63 0.77
N LEU A 272 11.42 -20.67 1.56
CA LEU A 272 10.72 -19.39 1.70
C LEU A 272 10.99 -18.52 0.47
N VAL A 273 9.94 -17.86 -0.01
CA VAL A 273 10.05 -16.96 -1.15
C VAL A 273 10.42 -15.57 -0.66
N PRO A 274 11.55 -14.99 -1.07
CA PRO A 274 11.87 -13.62 -0.71
C PRO A 274 10.87 -12.66 -1.37
N LEU A 275 10.69 -11.48 -0.77
CA LEU A 275 9.78 -10.48 -1.30
C LEU A 275 10.20 -10.05 -2.72
N THR A 276 11.49 -9.79 -2.91
CA THR A 276 12.14 -9.49 -4.19
C THR A 276 13.46 -10.24 -4.30
N ASP A 277 14.06 -10.26 -5.50
CA ASP A 277 15.39 -10.86 -5.70
C ASP A 277 16.51 -10.00 -5.09
N ASP A 278 16.38 -8.67 -5.18
CA ASP A 278 17.30 -7.70 -4.57
C ASP A 278 16.49 -6.65 -3.80
N TRP A 279 16.34 -6.87 -2.49
CA TRP A 279 15.57 -5.97 -1.63
C TRP A 279 16.24 -4.60 -1.47
N GLU A 280 17.57 -4.54 -1.47
CA GLU A 280 18.28 -3.28 -1.28
C GLU A 280 18.09 -2.37 -2.50
N GLU A 281 18.22 -2.92 -3.71
CA GLU A 281 17.96 -2.19 -4.96
C GLU A 281 16.47 -1.80 -5.10
N ASP A 282 15.57 -2.68 -4.68
CA ASP A 282 14.13 -2.44 -4.75
C ASP A 282 13.65 -1.39 -3.75
N ARG A 283 14.14 -1.45 -2.53
CA ARG A 283 13.92 -0.44 -1.51
C ARG A 283 14.47 0.91 -1.95
N PHE A 284 15.73 0.95 -2.43
CA PHE A 284 16.35 2.20 -2.89
C PHE A 284 15.52 2.85 -3.99
N PHE A 285 15.12 2.09 -5.01
CA PHE A 285 14.28 2.62 -6.09
C PHE A 285 12.97 3.22 -5.60
N MET A 286 12.28 2.54 -4.69
CA MET A 286 11.01 3.00 -4.15
C MET A 286 11.16 4.28 -3.33
N GLU A 287 12.11 4.29 -2.39
CA GLU A 287 12.39 5.44 -1.53
C GLU A 287 12.86 6.65 -2.37
N GLU A 288 13.76 6.42 -3.32
CA GLU A 288 14.28 7.47 -4.21
C GLU A 288 13.21 7.99 -5.17
N LEU A 289 12.35 7.13 -5.73
CA LEU A 289 11.28 7.55 -6.61
C LEU A 289 10.27 8.43 -5.87
N PHE A 290 9.92 8.06 -4.64
CA PHE A 290 9.07 8.88 -3.79
C PHE A 290 9.74 10.22 -3.49
N GLU A 291 10.99 10.22 -3.01
CA GLU A 291 11.72 11.44 -2.62
C GLU A 291 11.96 12.39 -3.80
N GLN A 292 12.34 11.88 -4.97
CA GLN A 292 12.54 12.73 -6.15
C GLN A 292 11.22 13.32 -6.64
N THR A 293 10.11 12.58 -6.54
CA THR A 293 8.80 13.09 -6.96
C THR A 293 8.31 14.21 -6.06
N ILE A 294 8.54 14.13 -4.75
CA ILE A 294 8.12 15.17 -3.79
C ILE A 294 9.06 16.37 -3.79
N THR A 295 10.38 16.16 -3.96
CA THR A 295 11.36 17.25 -3.91
C THR A 295 11.41 18.06 -5.20
N ARG A 296 11.11 17.44 -6.35
CA ARG A 296 10.98 18.13 -7.64
C ARG A 296 9.55 18.47 -8.01
N ASN A 297 8.63 18.48 -7.04
CA ASN A 297 7.20 18.65 -7.27
C ASN A 297 6.90 19.82 -8.21
N ASP A 298 7.38 21.02 -7.88
CA ASP A 298 7.02 22.23 -8.61
C ASP A 298 7.63 22.27 -10.02
N GLU A 299 8.86 21.76 -10.18
CA GLU A 299 9.50 21.60 -11.48
C GLU A 299 8.68 20.65 -12.37
N ILE A 300 8.28 19.50 -11.82
CA ILE A 300 7.51 18.48 -12.53
C ILE A 300 6.11 19.02 -12.88
N GLU A 301 5.45 19.73 -11.98
CA GLU A 301 4.14 20.34 -12.25
C GLU A 301 4.21 21.35 -13.40
N GLN A 302 5.27 22.16 -13.47
CA GLN A 302 5.51 23.08 -14.59
C GLN A 302 5.77 22.34 -15.91
N ILE A 303 6.59 21.28 -15.89
CA ILE A 303 6.86 20.42 -17.05
C ILE A 303 5.56 19.83 -17.61
N ILE A 304 4.68 19.33 -16.73
CA ILE A 304 3.43 18.68 -17.13
C ILE A 304 2.39 19.71 -17.57
N ALA A 305 2.39 20.94 -17.02
CA ALA A 305 1.41 21.96 -17.35
C ALA A 305 1.41 22.37 -18.83
N GLU A 306 2.58 22.40 -19.48
CA GLU A 306 2.71 22.83 -20.89
C GLU A 306 1.92 21.95 -21.89
N PRO A 307 2.13 20.62 -21.96
CA PRO A 307 1.35 19.77 -22.86
C PRO A 307 -0.12 19.67 -22.44
N LEU A 308 -0.45 19.93 -21.18
CA LEU A 308 -1.84 19.96 -20.70
C LEU A 308 -2.61 21.23 -21.09
N LYS A 309 -1.96 22.31 -21.59
CA LYS A 309 -2.67 23.54 -22.00
C LYS A 309 -3.74 23.32 -23.07
N ASN A 310 -3.54 22.30 -23.91
CA ASN A 310 -4.49 21.93 -24.97
C ASN A 310 -5.54 20.91 -24.50
N TRP A 311 -5.47 20.50 -23.22
CA TRP A 311 -6.38 19.54 -22.61
C TRP A 311 -7.27 20.26 -21.61
N ASP A 312 -8.53 19.83 -21.58
CA ASP A 312 -9.52 20.31 -20.62
C ASP A 312 -9.11 19.83 -19.22
N LEU A 313 -8.55 20.75 -18.41
CA LEU A 313 -8.04 20.47 -17.06
C LEU A 313 -9.14 19.94 -16.13
N GLU A 314 -10.40 20.28 -16.37
CA GLU A 314 -11.55 19.76 -15.62
C GLU A 314 -11.79 18.25 -15.87
N ARG A 315 -11.17 17.68 -16.91
CA ARG A 315 -11.25 16.24 -17.24
C ARG A 315 -10.07 15.42 -16.74
N LEU A 316 -9.09 16.04 -16.12
CA LEU A 316 -7.91 15.34 -15.63
C LEU A 316 -8.25 14.64 -14.31
N ALA A 317 -8.32 13.31 -14.35
CA ALA A 317 -8.45 12.55 -13.12
C ALA A 317 -7.24 12.84 -12.21
N PRO A 318 -7.42 13.11 -10.90
CA PRO A 318 -6.32 13.36 -9.98
C PRO A 318 -5.25 12.24 -10.01
N MET A 319 -5.70 10.99 -10.20
CA MET A 319 -4.82 9.83 -10.31
C MET A 319 -3.95 9.87 -11.57
N ASP A 320 -4.48 10.33 -12.71
CA ASP A 320 -3.70 10.48 -13.95
C ASP A 320 -2.59 11.51 -13.77
N TYR A 321 -2.89 12.63 -13.12
CA TYR A 321 -1.89 13.66 -12.82
C TYR A 321 -0.76 13.12 -11.95
N LEU A 322 -1.10 12.33 -10.92
CA LEU A 322 -0.12 11.73 -10.02
C LEU A 322 0.76 10.69 -10.74
N ILE A 323 0.16 9.88 -11.61
CA ILE A 323 0.88 8.92 -12.46
C ILE A 323 1.86 9.66 -13.39
N LEU A 324 1.42 10.77 -14.01
CA LEU A 324 2.30 11.59 -14.84
C LEU A 324 3.48 12.16 -14.04
N LYS A 325 3.23 12.69 -12.84
CA LYS A 325 4.27 13.24 -11.95
C LYS A 325 5.32 12.19 -11.58
N MET A 326 4.85 11.04 -11.10
CA MET A 326 5.74 9.92 -10.75
C MET A 326 6.53 9.42 -11.97
N SER A 327 5.90 9.34 -13.13
CA SER A 327 6.55 8.86 -14.37
C SER A 327 7.62 9.82 -14.87
N VAL A 328 7.34 11.13 -14.87
CA VAL A 328 8.33 12.16 -15.23
C VAL A 328 9.50 12.14 -14.26
N SER A 329 9.22 12.05 -12.95
CA SER A 329 10.26 11.88 -11.92
C SER A 329 11.14 10.65 -12.19
N GLU A 330 10.53 9.50 -12.48
CA GLU A 330 11.28 8.28 -12.78
C GLU A 330 12.19 8.45 -14.01
N MET A 331 11.66 9.06 -15.08
CA MET A 331 12.42 9.29 -16.30
C MET A 331 13.64 10.18 -16.07
N MET A 332 13.52 11.18 -15.21
CA MET A 332 14.58 12.15 -14.92
C MET A 332 15.60 11.63 -13.89
N SER A 333 15.16 10.79 -12.95
CA SER A 333 15.96 10.39 -11.79
C SER A 333 16.63 9.03 -11.92
N PHE A 334 16.14 8.15 -12.82
CA PHE A 334 16.68 6.80 -13.00
C PHE A 334 17.27 6.59 -14.41
N PRO A 335 18.58 6.84 -14.59
CA PRO A 335 19.25 6.64 -15.88
C PRO A 335 19.22 5.20 -16.39
N GLY A 336 19.19 4.22 -15.48
CA GLY A 336 19.19 2.79 -15.79
C GLY A 336 17.87 2.25 -16.31
N ILE A 337 16.76 3.01 -16.18
CA ILE A 337 15.43 2.58 -16.61
C ILE A 337 15.11 3.20 -17.97
N PRO A 338 14.88 2.41 -19.03
CA PRO A 338 14.52 2.94 -20.35
C PRO A 338 13.19 3.72 -20.29
N VAL A 339 13.11 4.86 -20.97
CA VAL A 339 11.90 5.71 -21.02
C VAL A 339 10.65 4.91 -21.39
N LYS A 340 10.75 4.03 -22.40
CA LYS A 340 9.64 3.20 -22.87
C LYS A 340 9.12 2.25 -21.79
N VAL A 341 9.98 1.75 -20.90
CA VAL A 341 9.56 0.90 -19.77
C VAL A 341 8.73 1.73 -18.80
N THR A 342 9.20 2.91 -18.40
CA THR A 342 8.43 3.82 -17.54
C THR A 342 7.05 4.15 -18.14
N ILE A 343 6.99 4.46 -19.43
CA ILE A 343 5.71 4.75 -20.13
C ILE A 343 4.78 3.55 -20.09
N ASN A 344 5.27 2.35 -20.44
CA ASN A 344 4.45 1.13 -20.43
C ASN A 344 3.89 0.84 -19.03
N GLU A 345 4.72 0.96 -17.99
CA GLU A 345 4.29 0.72 -16.61
C GLU A 345 3.26 1.77 -16.14
N ALA A 346 3.45 3.04 -16.51
CA ALA A 346 2.47 4.10 -16.22
C ALA A 346 1.11 3.83 -16.87
N ILE A 347 1.08 3.30 -18.10
CA ILE A 347 -0.16 2.96 -18.81
C ILE A 347 -0.89 1.83 -18.11
N GLU A 348 -0.20 0.78 -17.69
CA GLU A 348 -0.81 -0.35 -16.98
C GLU A 348 -1.40 0.10 -15.64
N ILE A 349 -0.65 0.92 -14.88
CA ILE A 349 -1.15 1.51 -13.62
C ILE A 349 -2.36 2.40 -13.89
N ALA A 350 -2.36 3.23 -14.94
CA ALA A 350 -3.49 4.10 -15.27
C ALA A 350 -4.76 3.33 -15.66
N LYS A 351 -4.64 2.15 -16.28
CA LYS A 351 -5.78 1.29 -16.59
C LYS A 351 -6.41 0.69 -15.34
N GLU A 352 -5.59 0.40 -14.34
CA GLU A 352 -6.01 -0.28 -13.11
C GLU A 352 -6.60 0.70 -12.08
N TYR A 353 -5.98 1.88 -11.92
CA TYR A 353 -6.31 2.80 -10.81
C TYR A 353 -7.07 4.06 -11.21
N SER A 354 -7.33 4.29 -12.50
CA SER A 354 -7.95 5.52 -12.99
C SER A 354 -9.16 5.21 -13.87
N THR A 355 -9.43 6.04 -14.88
CA THR A 355 -10.60 5.86 -15.75
C THR A 355 -10.31 4.93 -16.93
N PRO A 356 -11.34 4.33 -17.57
CA PRO A 356 -11.13 3.49 -18.76
C PRO A 356 -10.40 4.17 -19.93
N LYS A 357 -10.38 5.51 -19.98
CA LYS A 357 -9.69 6.29 -21.01
C LYS A 357 -8.26 6.70 -20.62
N SER A 358 -7.89 6.53 -19.35
CA SER A 358 -6.65 7.05 -18.77
C SER A 358 -5.39 6.45 -19.38
N GLY A 359 -5.37 5.15 -19.70
CA GLY A 359 -4.20 4.52 -20.32
C GLY A 359 -3.78 5.17 -21.65
N LYS A 360 -4.75 5.54 -22.51
CA LYS A 360 -4.46 6.23 -23.79
C LYS A 360 -3.99 7.67 -23.56
N PHE A 361 -4.62 8.33 -22.60
CA PHE A 361 -4.29 9.70 -22.21
C PHE A 361 -2.86 9.80 -21.67
N VAL A 362 -2.52 8.98 -20.66
CA VAL A 362 -1.19 8.92 -20.04
C VAL A 362 -0.12 8.62 -21.09
N ASN A 363 -0.36 7.65 -21.99
CA ASN A 363 0.58 7.37 -23.08
C ASN A 363 0.86 8.61 -23.95
N GLY A 364 -0.19 9.29 -24.44
CA GLY A 364 -0.04 10.44 -25.33
C GLY A 364 0.72 11.61 -24.70
N ILE A 365 0.47 11.87 -23.41
CA ILE A 365 1.15 12.93 -22.67
C ILE A 365 2.62 12.56 -22.41
N LEU A 366 2.89 11.34 -21.92
CA LEU A 366 4.26 10.90 -21.64
C LEU A 366 5.12 10.76 -22.90
N ASP A 367 4.55 10.34 -24.02
CA ASP A 367 5.25 10.32 -25.31
C ASP A 367 5.70 11.72 -25.76
N THR A 368 4.88 12.74 -25.47
CA THR A 368 5.19 14.14 -25.79
C THR A 368 6.24 14.68 -24.82
N LEU A 369 6.03 14.50 -23.52
CA LEU A 369 6.93 14.96 -22.46
C LEU A 369 8.33 14.35 -22.59
N SER A 370 8.41 13.04 -22.80
CA SER A 370 9.70 12.35 -22.91
C SER A 370 10.56 12.90 -24.05
N LYS A 371 9.98 13.16 -25.22
CA LYS A 371 10.70 13.75 -26.36
C LYS A 371 11.22 15.16 -26.04
N THR A 372 10.40 16.00 -25.42
CA THR A 372 10.79 17.35 -24.99
C THR A 372 11.93 17.30 -23.98
N LEU A 373 11.79 16.49 -22.93
CA LEU A 373 12.78 16.38 -21.86
C LEU A 373 14.11 15.76 -22.33
N ILE A 374 14.09 14.85 -23.29
CA ILE A 374 15.30 14.34 -23.95
C ILE A 374 15.98 15.46 -24.75
N LYS A 375 15.22 16.24 -25.54
CA LYS A 375 15.74 17.36 -26.33
C LYS A 375 16.36 18.46 -25.46
N GLU A 376 15.78 18.72 -24.29
CA GLU A 376 16.29 19.66 -23.28
C GLU A 376 17.49 19.11 -22.48
N GLY A 377 17.84 17.83 -22.67
CA GLY A 377 18.93 17.18 -21.94
C GLY A 377 18.64 16.91 -20.46
N LYS A 378 17.36 17.01 -20.05
CA LYS A 378 16.86 16.71 -18.69
C LYS A 378 16.74 15.21 -18.43
N ILE A 379 16.47 14.42 -19.47
CA ILE A 379 16.54 12.95 -19.42
C ILE A 379 17.86 12.50 -20.02
N ARG A 380 18.68 11.81 -19.23
CA ARG A 380 19.90 11.15 -19.69
C ARG A 380 19.87 9.70 -19.24
N LYS A 381 19.73 8.78 -20.18
CA LYS A 381 19.71 7.35 -19.90
C LYS A 381 21.12 6.78 -20.05
N SER A 382 21.51 5.92 -19.12
CA SER A 382 22.81 5.24 -19.10
C SER A 382 22.64 3.85 -18.50
N GLY A 383 23.21 2.84 -19.16
CA GLY A 383 23.08 1.43 -18.78
C GLY A 383 23.47 0.52 -19.93
N ARG A 384 23.73 -0.78 -19.65
CA ARG A 384 24.06 -1.76 -20.68
C ARG A 384 22.90 -1.85 -21.69
N GLY A 385 23.17 -1.53 -22.96
CA GLY A 385 22.17 -1.52 -24.04
C GLY A 385 21.35 -0.23 -24.20
N LEU A 386 21.61 0.82 -23.41
CA LEU A 386 20.91 2.11 -23.50
C LEU A 386 21.71 3.22 -24.20
N LEU A 387 23.02 3.02 -24.37
CA LEU A 387 23.92 3.98 -25.04
C LEU A 387 23.96 3.82 -26.57
N ASP A 388 23.30 2.82 -27.13
CA ASP A 388 23.45 2.41 -28.54
C ASP A 388 22.47 3.05 -29.52
N ASN A 389 21.71 4.07 -29.11
CA ASN A 389 20.93 4.91 -30.03
C ASN A 389 21.55 6.30 -30.15
N LYS A 390 22.81 6.36 -30.62
CA LYS A 390 23.39 7.59 -31.16
C LYS A 390 23.08 7.75 -32.63
#